data_AF-A0A7V2U7P1-F1
#
_entry.id   AF-A0A7V2U7P1-F1
#
_cell.length_a   1.000
_cell.length_b   1.000
_cell.length_c   1.000
_cell.angle_alpha   90.00
_cell.angle_beta   90.00
_cell.angle_gamma   90.00
#
_symmetry.space_group_name_H-M   'P 1'
#
loop_
_entity.id
_entity.type
_entity.pdbx_description
1 polymer ?
#
loop_
_entity_poly.entity_id
_entity_poly.type
_entity_poly.pdbx_seq_one_letter_code
_entity_poly.pdbx_strand_id
1 'polypeptide(L)'
;MPDIVIENPILNSPFREPRRHFRFSDKGITDEIIERRRVSAYFIPIAQPRKKGKQLSFETEWTKDRIKENDEINRIRSRVALWREGGYAGVTKTTRSLLEYWTNPEREKKLFFCQVEAVETAIYLAEAAKKFGDTWIENMLQEAAADANPGLFRVAFKMATGSGKTVVMAMLIAWQALNKFANPQDARFSDTFLIVTPGITIRDRLRVLLPNDPQNYYRQRDLLPQEWLDELNKANILITNFHTFLFREKGNVSRLNKQILTQGRPSPFTE
;
A
#
# COMPACT_ATOMS: atom_id res chain seq x y z
N MET A 1 -33.00 -15.64 -14.79
CA MET A 1 -32.26 -15.04 -15.91
C MET A 1 -30.94 -15.77 -16.00
N PRO A 2 -30.46 -16.10 -17.20
CA PRO A 2 -29.23 -16.89 -17.37
C PRO A 2 -28.04 -16.16 -16.76
N ASP A 3 -27.08 -16.91 -16.23
CA ASP A 3 -25.81 -16.38 -15.75
C ASP A 3 -25.12 -15.60 -16.86
N ILE A 4 -24.69 -14.38 -16.57
CA ILE A 4 -23.94 -13.55 -17.52
C ILE A 4 -22.54 -14.16 -17.63
N VAL A 5 -22.26 -14.79 -18.78
CA VAL A 5 -20.94 -15.35 -19.08
C VAL A 5 -20.11 -14.28 -19.78
N ILE A 6 -19.10 -13.75 -19.09
CA ILE A 6 -18.10 -12.85 -19.68
C ILE A 6 -16.96 -13.72 -20.23
N GLU A 7 -16.92 -13.90 -21.55
CA GLU A 7 -15.90 -14.73 -22.20
C GLU A 7 -14.47 -14.23 -21.96
N ASN A 8 -14.27 -12.91 -22.01
CA ASN A 8 -12.99 -12.28 -21.70
C ASN A 8 -13.16 -11.17 -20.64
N PRO A 9 -12.79 -11.42 -19.37
CA PRO A 9 -12.93 -10.44 -18.30
C PRO A 9 -11.86 -9.32 -18.35
N ILE A 10 -10.89 -9.40 -19.26
CA ILE A 10 -9.76 -8.46 -19.32
C ILE A 10 -10.07 -7.32 -20.29
N LEU A 11 -10.42 -6.14 -19.75
CA LEU A 11 -10.74 -4.94 -20.53
C LEU A 11 -9.58 -3.95 -20.72
N ASN A 12 -8.57 -3.97 -19.84
CA ASN A 12 -7.54 -2.92 -19.79
C ASN A 12 -6.14 -3.53 -19.79
N SER A 13 -5.18 -2.78 -20.33
CA SER A 13 -3.76 -3.08 -20.15
C SER A 13 -3.37 -2.88 -18.68
N PRO A 14 -2.51 -3.73 -18.09
CA PRO A 14 -2.00 -3.52 -16.74
C PRO A 14 -1.01 -2.36 -16.64
N PHE A 15 -0.50 -1.87 -17.77
CA PHE A 15 0.55 -0.84 -17.85
C PHE A 15 0.02 0.58 -18.10
N ARG A 16 -1.28 0.72 -18.41
CA ARG A 16 -1.91 2.02 -18.69
C ARG A 16 -3.03 2.27 -17.69
N GLU A 17 -3.40 3.53 -17.52
CA GLU A 17 -4.56 3.88 -16.72
C GLU A 17 -5.81 3.17 -17.26
N PRO A 18 -6.58 2.46 -16.41
CA PRO A 18 -7.79 1.77 -16.85
C PRO A 18 -8.83 2.76 -17.35
N ARG A 19 -9.34 2.53 -18.56
CA ARG A 19 -10.32 3.40 -19.23
C ARG A 19 -11.71 2.77 -19.31
N ARG A 20 -11.82 1.47 -18.99
CA ARG A 20 -13.06 0.72 -19.14
C ARG A 20 -13.35 -0.15 -17.92
N HIS A 21 -14.61 -0.39 -17.62
CA HIS A 21 -15.01 -1.41 -16.66
C HIS A 21 -16.39 -1.96 -17.00
N PHE A 22 -16.65 -3.20 -16.62
CA PHE A 22 -18.00 -3.75 -16.64
C PHE A 22 -18.88 -3.03 -15.61
N ARG A 23 -20.09 -2.65 -16.01
CA ARG A 23 -21.08 -2.04 -15.12
C ARG A 23 -21.45 -3.03 -14.02
N PHE A 24 -21.69 -2.50 -12.83
CA PHE A 24 -22.26 -3.25 -11.72
C PHE A 24 -23.75 -2.91 -11.62
N SER A 25 -24.58 -3.94 -11.57
CA SER A 25 -26.02 -3.86 -11.35
C SER A 25 -26.38 -4.32 -9.94
N ASP A 26 -27.67 -4.20 -9.61
CA ASP A 26 -28.28 -4.72 -8.38
C ASP A 26 -28.06 -6.22 -8.13
N LYS A 27 -27.65 -6.96 -9.17
CA LYS A 27 -27.46 -8.41 -9.16
C LYS A 27 -26.01 -8.84 -9.45
N GLY A 28 -25.10 -7.88 -9.65
CA GLY A 28 -23.67 -8.13 -9.84
C GLY A 28 -23.11 -7.51 -11.10
N ILE A 29 -21.94 -7.99 -11.49
CA ILE A 29 -21.26 -7.55 -12.72
C ILE A 29 -22.14 -7.88 -13.94
N THR A 30 -22.23 -6.94 -14.88
CA THR A 30 -22.91 -7.12 -16.16
C THR A 30 -21.89 -7.27 -17.28
N ASP A 31 -22.33 -7.68 -18.47
CA ASP A 31 -21.55 -7.66 -19.71
C ASP A 31 -21.42 -6.25 -20.32
N GLU A 32 -22.26 -5.31 -19.90
CA GLU A 32 -22.19 -3.92 -20.34
C GLU A 32 -20.88 -3.24 -19.92
N ILE A 33 -20.16 -2.67 -20.90
CA ILE A 33 -18.90 -1.94 -20.70
C ILE A 33 -19.18 -0.45 -20.58
N ILE A 34 -18.62 0.18 -19.55
CA ILE A 34 -18.59 1.64 -19.39
C ILE A 34 -17.20 2.16 -19.75
N GLU A 35 -17.15 3.11 -20.69
CA GLU A 35 -15.95 3.80 -21.19
C GLU A 35 -15.43 4.89 -20.23
N ARG A 36 -15.21 4.51 -18.97
CA ARG A 36 -14.47 5.32 -17.99
C ARG A 36 -13.75 4.45 -16.97
N ARG A 37 -12.78 5.04 -16.27
CA ARG A 37 -12.18 4.45 -15.09
C ARG A 37 -13.26 4.21 -14.02
N ARG A 38 -13.26 3.02 -13.41
CA ARG A 38 -14.19 2.70 -12.33
C ARG A 38 -13.92 3.58 -11.10
N VAL A 39 -14.97 4.25 -10.65
CA VAL A 39 -14.99 5.04 -9.40
C VAL A 39 -14.70 4.11 -8.21
N SER A 40 -13.95 4.62 -7.23
CA SER A 40 -13.72 3.88 -5.99
C SER A 40 -14.99 3.90 -5.14
N ALA A 41 -15.45 2.73 -4.71
CA ALA A 41 -16.62 2.57 -3.83
C ALA A 41 -16.45 1.36 -2.91
N TYR A 42 -17.08 1.40 -1.74
CA TYR A 42 -17.30 0.25 -0.87
C TYR A 42 -18.62 -0.43 -1.19
N PHE A 43 -18.61 -1.75 -1.10
CA PHE A 43 -19.83 -2.55 -1.04
C PHE A 43 -20.12 -2.81 0.43
N ILE A 44 -21.27 -2.37 0.93
CA ILE A 44 -21.72 -2.60 2.30
C ILE A 44 -22.45 -3.96 2.31
N PRO A 45 -21.87 -5.02 2.88
CA PRO A 45 -22.58 -6.27 3.04
C PRO A 45 -23.58 -6.12 4.19
N ILE A 46 -24.88 -6.09 3.88
CA ILE A 46 -25.92 -6.25 4.91
C ILE A 46 -26.08 -7.75 5.14
N ALA A 47 -25.87 -8.22 6.37
CA ALA A 47 -26.16 -9.60 6.72
C ALA A 47 -27.65 -9.87 6.50
N GLN A 48 -27.99 -10.82 5.63
CA GLN A 48 -29.37 -11.28 5.53
C GLN A 48 -29.80 -11.89 6.89
N PRO A 49 -31.01 -11.61 7.39
CA PRO A 49 -31.52 -12.23 8.60
C PRO A 49 -31.53 -13.75 8.41
N ARG A 50 -30.89 -14.49 9.32
CA ARG A 50 -30.76 -15.96 9.28
C ARG A 50 -32.14 -16.61 9.13
N LYS A 51 -32.50 -17.01 7.91
CA LYS A 51 -33.64 -17.92 7.70
C LYS A 51 -33.19 -19.32 8.13
N LYS A 52 -33.92 -19.92 9.07
CA LYS A 52 -33.75 -21.33 9.46
C LYS A 52 -34.14 -22.20 8.26
N GLY A 53 -33.17 -22.78 7.58
CA GLY A 53 -33.40 -23.88 6.64
C GLY A 53 -32.56 -23.83 5.37
N LYS A 54 -31.60 -24.76 5.31
CA LYS A 54 -30.82 -25.27 4.17
C LYS A 54 -29.90 -24.31 3.39
N GLN A 55 -28.64 -24.76 3.38
CA GLN A 55 -27.54 -24.53 2.43
C GLN A 55 -26.99 -23.10 2.33
N LEU A 56 -25.75 -22.95 2.81
CA LEU A 56 -24.90 -21.78 2.63
C LEU A 56 -24.53 -21.64 1.14
N SER A 57 -25.43 -21.09 0.32
CA SER A 57 -25.03 -20.41 -0.90
C SER A 57 -24.51 -19.02 -0.51
N PHE A 58 -23.30 -18.68 -0.94
CA PHE A 58 -22.84 -17.29 -0.96
C PHE A 58 -23.60 -16.58 -2.10
N GLU A 59 -24.90 -16.32 -1.89
CA GLU A 59 -25.67 -15.50 -2.81
C GLU A 59 -25.21 -14.06 -2.67
N THR A 60 -24.40 -13.65 -3.64
CA THR A 60 -23.92 -12.29 -3.74
C THR A 60 -25.04 -11.48 -4.38
N GLU A 61 -26.01 -11.05 -3.57
CA GLU A 61 -27.02 -10.08 -4.00
C GLU A 61 -26.43 -8.66 -3.89
N TRP A 62 -26.39 -7.93 -5.00
CA TRP A 62 -25.59 -6.71 -5.16
C TRP A 62 -26.45 -5.44 -5.28
N THR A 63 -27.43 -5.16 -4.41
CA THR A 63 -28.34 -4.01 -4.63
C THR A 63 -27.65 -2.63 -4.59
N LYS A 64 -28.13 -1.65 -5.37
CA LYS A 64 -27.63 -0.26 -5.54
C LYS A 64 -27.51 0.52 -4.22
N ASP A 65 -28.37 0.24 -3.25
CA ASP A 65 -28.31 0.83 -1.90
C ASP A 65 -27.08 0.36 -1.08
N ARG A 66 -26.27 -0.57 -1.62
CA ARG A 66 -25.07 -1.11 -0.96
C ARG A 66 -23.76 -0.51 -1.48
N ILE A 67 -23.78 0.38 -2.47
CA ILE A 67 -22.56 0.97 -3.04
C ILE A 67 -22.40 2.39 -2.52
N LYS A 68 -21.40 2.62 -1.65
CA LYS A 68 -21.02 3.96 -1.20
C LYS A 68 -19.72 4.37 -1.87
N GLU A 69 -19.74 5.46 -2.62
CA GLU A 69 -18.53 6.02 -3.23
C GLU A 69 -17.53 6.47 -2.16
N ASN A 70 -16.24 6.35 -2.48
CA ASN A 70 -15.15 6.80 -1.62
C ASN A 70 -14.75 8.20 -2.06
N ASP A 71 -15.54 9.21 -1.68
CA ASP A 71 -15.38 10.60 -2.14
C ASP A 71 -13.95 11.11 -1.96
N GLU A 72 -13.35 10.89 -0.79
CA GLU A 72 -11.97 11.31 -0.50
C GLU A 72 -10.95 10.60 -1.39
N ILE A 73 -11.09 9.28 -1.59
CA ILE A 73 -10.18 8.51 -2.45
C ILE A 73 -10.30 8.94 -3.91
N ASN A 74 -11.52 9.18 -4.38
CA ASN A 74 -11.76 9.67 -5.73
C ASN A 74 -11.20 11.08 -5.90
N ARG A 75 -11.36 11.95 -4.90
CA ARG A 75 -10.76 13.28 -4.89
C ARG A 75 -9.24 13.24 -4.91
N ILE A 76 -8.60 12.40 -4.09
CA ILE A 76 -7.13 12.20 -4.11
C ILE A 76 -6.67 11.72 -5.49
N ARG A 77 -7.36 10.73 -6.09
CA ARG A 77 -7.02 10.24 -7.44
C ARG A 77 -7.07 11.36 -8.48
N SER A 78 -8.10 12.20 -8.44
CA SER A 78 -8.21 13.34 -9.35
C SER A 78 -7.07 14.35 -9.13
N ARG A 79 -6.68 14.63 -7.89
CA ARG A 79 -5.54 15.52 -7.59
C ARG A 79 -4.21 14.95 -8.08
N VAL A 80 -3.96 13.65 -7.84
CA VAL A 80 -2.75 12.97 -8.33
C VAL A 80 -2.71 12.92 -9.85
N ALA A 81 -3.85 12.68 -10.53
CA ALA A 81 -3.94 12.68 -11.99
C ALA A 81 -3.60 14.07 -12.57
N LEU A 82 -4.20 15.14 -12.04
CA LEU A 82 -3.90 16.52 -12.46
C LEU A 82 -2.42 16.87 -12.23
N TRP A 83 -1.86 16.47 -11.09
CA TRP A 83 -0.45 16.70 -10.76
C TRP A 83 0.51 15.92 -11.69
N ARG A 84 0.16 14.68 -12.05
CA ARG A 84 0.87 13.86 -13.04
C ARG A 84 0.87 14.53 -14.42
N GLU A 85 -0.30 14.95 -14.89
CA GLU A 85 -0.47 15.65 -16.18
C GLU A 85 0.27 17.00 -16.21
N GLY A 86 0.38 17.66 -15.06
CA GLY A 86 1.17 18.89 -14.87
C GLY A 86 2.69 18.68 -14.77
N GLY A 87 3.22 17.49 -15.08
CA GLY A 87 4.66 17.23 -15.13
C GLY A 87 5.33 17.16 -13.75
N TYR A 88 4.62 16.65 -12.75
CA TYR A 88 5.14 16.39 -11.40
C TYR A 88 5.77 17.64 -10.75
N ALA A 89 5.09 18.77 -10.83
CA ALA A 89 5.57 20.01 -10.22
C ALA A 89 5.67 19.88 -8.68
N GLY A 90 6.65 20.57 -8.08
CA GLY A 90 6.79 20.65 -6.62
C GLY A 90 7.56 19.52 -5.93
N VAL A 91 8.17 18.59 -6.65
CA VAL A 91 9.04 17.52 -6.09
C VAL A 91 10.53 17.85 -6.17
N THR A 92 11.36 17.11 -5.44
CA THR A 92 12.83 17.21 -5.56
C THR A 92 13.35 16.75 -6.93
N LYS A 93 14.61 17.09 -7.23
CA LYS A 93 15.30 16.61 -8.44
C LYS A 93 15.43 15.08 -8.47
N THR A 94 15.74 14.47 -7.33
CA THR A 94 15.84 13.00 -7.19
C THR A 94 14.51 12.32 -7.47
N THR A 95 13.42 12.82 -6.86
CA THR A 95 12.07 12.29 -7.12
C THR A 95 11.67 12.44 -8.58
N ARG A 96 11.96 13.59 -9.21
CA ARG A 96 11.68 13.79 -10.64
C ARG A 96 12.39 12.76 -11.51
N SER A 97 13.68 12.57 -11.28
CA SER A 97 14.50 11.62 -12.03
C SER A 97 14.03 10.16 -11.83
N LEU A 98 13.58 9.79 -10.62
CA LEU A 98 12.94 8.50 -10.35
C LEU A 98 11.63 8.32 -11.12
N LEU A 99 10.75 9.32 -11.10
CA LEU A 99 9.47 9.29 -11.82
C LEU A 99 9.68 9.16 -13.33
N GLU A 100 10.61 9.92 -13.90
CA GLU A 100 11.00 9.81 -15.31
C GLU A 100 11.53 8.40 -15.64
N TYR A 101 12.36 7.82 -14.78
CA TYR A 101 12.87 6.45 -14.96
C TYR A 101 11.76 5.38 -14.90
N TRP A 102 10.82 5.51 -13.96
CA TRP A 102 9.72 4.57 -13.77
C TRP A 102 8.66 4.64 -14.86
N THR A 103 8.45 5.82 -15.43
CA THR A 103 7.42 6.07 -16.44
C THR A 103 7.96 6.07 -17.87
N ASN A 104 9.27 5.88 -18.06
CA ASN A 104 9.89 5.77 -19.38
C ASN A 104 9.20 4.66 -20.21
N PRO A 105 8.59 4.98 -21.37
CA PRO A 105 7.89 4.00 -22.21
C PRO A 105 8.81 2.94 -22.83
N GLU A 106 10.11 3.24 -22.94
CA GLU A 106 11.13 2.40 -23.58
C GLU A 106 11.78 1.39 -22.62
N ARG A 107 11.44 1.43 -21.32
CA ARG A 107 11.96 0.44 -20.37
C ARG A 107 11.48 -0.97 -20.74
N GLU A 108 12.39 -1.94 -20.70
CA GLU A 108 12.10 -3.34 -21.00
C GLU A 108 11.11 -3.92 -19.96
N LYS A 109 11.39 -3.70 -18.67
CA LYS A 109 10.57 -4.20 -17.56
C LYS A 109 9.56 -3.17 -17.11
N LYS A 110 8.45 -3.05 -17.87
CA LYS A 110 7.37 -2.09 -17.59
C LYS A 110 6.72 -2.32 -16.23
N LEU A 111 6.51 -1.24 -15.49
CA LEU A 111 5.79 -1.26 -14.22
C LEU A 111 4.29 -1.21 -14.46
N PHE A 112 3.52 -1.87 -13.58
CA PHE A 112 2.07 -1.77 -13.67
C PHE A 112 1.61 -0.36 -13.29
N PHE A 113 0.56 0.12 -13.96
CA PHE A 113 -0.01 1.44 -13.67
C PHE A 113 -0.38 1.57 -12.18
N CYS A 114 -0.94 0.52 -11.57
CA CYS A 114 -1.30 0.53 -10.15
C CYS A 114 -0.09 0.60 -9.20
N GLN A 115 1.10 0.19 -9.64
CA GLN A 115 2.35 0.35 -8.87
C GLN A 115 2.83 1.79 -8.95
N VAL A 116 2.87 2.34 -10.16
CA VAL A 116 3.24 3.73 -10.42
C VAL A 116 2.31 4.67 -9.67
N GLU A 117 1.00 4.50 -9.81
CA GLU A 117 0.00 5.33 -9.15
C GLU A 117 0.10 5.27 -7.62
N ALA A 118 0.40 4.10 -7.05
CA ALA A 118 0.58 3.98 -5.60
C ALA A 118 1.79 4.80 -5.13
N VAL A 119 2.91 4.75 -5.83
CA VAL A 119 4.11 5.50 -5.47
C VAL A 119 3.93 7.00 -5.74
N GLU A 120 3.32 7.38 -6.86
CA GLU A 120 2.94 8.76 -7.16
C GLU A 120 2.03 9.34 -6.07
N THR A 121 1.07 8.55 -5.57
CA THR A 121 0.22 8.98 -4.45
C THR A 121 1.05 9.23 -3.20
N ALA A 122 1.97 8.33 -2.84
CA ALA A 122 2.86 8.54 -1.68
C ALA A 122 3.73 9.80 -1.83
N ILE A 123 4.32 10.00 -3.01
CA ILE A 123 5.12 11.17 -3.35
C ILE A 123 4.29 12.45 -3.26
N TYR A 124 3.09 12.43 -3.86
CA TYR A 124 2.21 13.58 -3.88
C TYR A 124 1.86 14.03 -2.47
N LEU A 125 1.48 13.10 -1.59
CA LEU A 125 1.16 13.40 -0.19
C LEU A 125 2.35 14.01 0.57
N ALA A 126 3.56 13.49 0.36
CA ALA A 126 4.75 13.92 1.10
C ALA A 126 5.40 15.22 0.57
N GLU A 127 5.33 15.47 -0.74
CA GLU A 127 6.11 16.54 -1.37
C GLU A 127 5.26 17.67 -1.96
N ALA A 128 4.07 17.37 -2.46
CA ALA A 128 3.31 18.26 -3.32
C ALA A 128 2.01 18.77 -2.68
N ALA A 129 1.22 17.90 -2.04
CA ALA A 129 -0.15 18.19 -1.59
C ALA A 129 -0.27 19.53 -0.85
N LYS A 130 0.59 19.78 0.15
CA LYS A 130 0.59 21.05 0.91
C LYS A 130 0.86 22.28 0.03
N LYS A 131 1.74 22.18 -0.97
CA LYS A 131 2.08 23.28 -1.89
C LYS A 131 0.94 23.60 -2.86
N PHE A 132 0.10 22.63 -3.17
CA PHE A 132 -1.07 22.77 -4.04
C PHE A 132 -2.38 23.07 -3.29
N GLY A 133 -2.31 23.34 -1.97
CA GLY A 133 -3.47 23.66 -1.15
C GLY A 133 -4.29 22.44 -0.70
N ASP A 134 -3.76 21.23 -0.84
CA ASP A 134 -4.42 19.97 -0.44
C ASP A 134 -4.09 19.55 0.99
N THR A 135 -3.95 20.51 1.90
CA THR A 135 -3.71 20.27 3.34
C THR A 135 -4.83 19.47 4.00
N TRP A 136 -6.04 19.47 3.42
CA TRP A 136 -7.16 18.66 3.86
C TRP A 136 -6.84 17.16 3.89
N ILE A 137 -5.92 16.67 3.05
CA ILE A 137 -5.54 15.25 3.05
C ILE A 137 -4.74 14.91 4.31
N GLU A 138 -3.77 15.77 4.65
CA GLU A 138 -2.98 15.61 5.87
C GLU A 138 -3.85 15.70 7.12
N ASN A 139 -4.76 16.67 7.18
CA ASN A 139 -5.71 16.83 8.29
C ASN A 139 -6.59 15.59 8.45
N MET A 140 -7.19 15.10 7.37
CA MET A 140 -8.01 13.88 7.39
C MET A 140 -7.22 12.67 7.89
N LEU A 141 -5.96 12.51 7.45
CA LEU A 141 -5.09 11.42 7.92
C LEU A 141 -4.73 11.55 9.40
N GLN A 142 -4.51 12.78 9.89
CA GLN A 142 -4.23 13.05 11.30
C GLN A 142 -5.45 12.81 12.18
N GLU A 143 -6.63 13.25 11.76
CA GLU A 143 -7.90 13.00 12.45
C GLU A 143 -8.17 11.49 12.56
N ALA A 144 -8.06 10.75 11.45
CA ALA A 144 -8.22 9.31 11.46
C ALA A 144 -7.16 8.59 12.33
N ALA A 145 -5.93 9.10 12.38
CA ALA A 145 -4.89 8.55 13.25
C ALA A 145 -5.16 8.83 14.74
N ALA A 146 -5.65 10.02 15.07
CA ALA A 146 -5.99 10.42 16.44
C ALA A 146 -7.13 9.56 17.02
N ASP A 147 -8.14 9.25 16.20
CA ASP A 147 -9.27 8.41 16.59
C ASP A 147 -8.88 6.94 16.81
N ALA A 148 -7.89 6.44 16.06
CA ALA A 148 -7.50 5.03 16.12
C ALA A 148 -6.40 4.78 17.16
N ASN A 149 -5.24 5.44 17.01
CA ASN A 149 -4.11 5.32 17.92
C ASN A 149 -3.16 6.53 17.72
N PRO A 150 -3.19 7.52 18.63
CA PRO A 150 -2.48 8.79 18.45
C PRO A 150 -0.95 8.62 18.50
N GLY A 151 -0.22 9.63 18.02
CA GLY A 151 1.25 9.73 18.14
C GLY A 151 2.05 9.11 16.99
N LEU A 152 1.40 8.45 16.03
CA LEU A 152 2.05 7.95 14.81
C LEU A 152 1.25 8.33 13.58
N PHE A 153 1.87 9.14 12.70
CA PHE A 153 1.34 9.44 11.38
C PHE A 153 1.36 8.17 10.51
N ARG A 154 0.22 7.84 9.90
CA ARG A 154 0.03 6.58 9.17
C ARG A 154 -0.65 6.84 7.84
N VAL A 155 -0.13 6.17 6.81
CA VAL A 155 -0.77 6.09 5.51
C VAL A 155 -0.92 4.62 5.14
N ALA A 156 -2.13 4.23 4.75
CA ALA A 156 -2.43 2.84 4.38
C ALA A 156 -2.75 2.73 2.89
N PHE A 157 -2.09 1.80 2.21
CA PHE A 157 -2.32 1.50 0.80
C PHE A 157 -3.14 0.22 0.66
N LYS A 158 -4.35 0.32 0.12
CA LYS A 158 -5.18 -0.84 -0.22
C LYS A 158 -4.86 -1.33 -1.63
N MET A 159 -4.16 -2.45 -1.73
CA MET A 159 -3.69 -3.02 -2.99
C MET A 159 -4.11 -4.49 -3.15
N ALA A 160 -4.58 -4.86 -4.35
CA ALA A 160 -5.00 -6.21 -4.68
C ALA A 160 -3.86 -7.24 -4.58
N THR A 161 -4.20 -8.51 -4.42
CA THR A 161 -3.22 -9.60 -4.59
C THR A 161 -2.77 -9.68 -6.04
N GLY A 162 -1.48 -9.89 -6.28
CA GLY A 162 -0.89 -9.89 -7.62
C GLY A 162 -0.55 -8.50 -8.19
N SER A 163 -0.97 -7.39 -7.56
CA SER A 163 -0.65 -6.04 -8.05
C SER A 163 0.81 -5.62 -7.85
N GLY A 164 1.62 -6.42 -7.16
CA GLY A 164 3.04 -6.14 -6.89
C GLY A 164 3.28 -5.19 -5.70
N LYS A 165 2.60 -5.43 -4.57
CA LYS A 165 2.84 -4.70 -3.30
C LYS A 165 4.32 -4.57 -2.93
N THR A 166 5.08 -5.66 -3.04
CA THR A 166 6.50 -5.66 -2.69
C THR A 166 7.35 -4.83 -3.67
N VAL A 167 6.93 -4.70 -4.94
CA VAL A 167 7.60 -3.79 -5.89
C VAL A 167 7.38 -2.34 -5.46
N VAL A 168 6.16 -1.98 -5.06
CA VAL A 168 5.86 -0.65 -4.50
C VAL A 168 6.67 -0.38 -3.24
N MET A 169 6.83 -1.36 -2.34
CA MET A 169 7.70 -1.20 -1.17
C MET A 169 9.16 -0.87 -1.57
N ALA A 170 9.72 -1.57 -2.57
CA ALA A 170 11.07 -1.28 -3.06
C ALA A 170 11.15 0.13 -3.67
N MET A 171 10.16 0.55 -4.46
CA MET A 171 10.11 1.91 -5.03
C MET A 171 10.03 2.99 -3.94
N LEU A 172 9.25 2.77 -2.88
CA LEU A 172 9.15 3.68 -1.74
C LEU A 172 10.47 3.78 -0.96
N ILE A 173 11.14 2.65 -0.71
CA ILE A 173 12.45 2.62 -0.04
C ILE A 173 13.48 3.39 -0.87
N ALA A 174 13.53 3.14 -2.19
CA ALA A 174 14.43 3.84 -3.09
C ALA A 174 14.18 5.35 -3.10
N TRP A 175 12.91 5.76 -3.24
CA TRP A 175 12.53 7.17 -3.21
C TRP A 175 12.92 7.86 -1.90
N GLN A 176 12.62 7.24 -0.77
CA GLN A 176 12.93 7.78 0.56
C GLN A 176 14.45 7.88 0.78
N ALA A 177 15.18 6.79 0.59
CA ALA A 177 16.61 6.74 0.86
C ALA A 177 17.42 7.67 -0.05
N LEU A 178 17.19 7.63 -1.37
CA LEU A 178 17.95 8.44 -2.32
C LEU A 178 17.69 9.94 -2.12
N ASN A 179 16.47 10.34 -1.77
CA ASN A 179 16.20 11.73 -1.38
C ASN A 179 16.91 12.11 -0.09
N LYS A 180 16.92 11.21 0.91
CA LYS A 180 17.60 11.45 2.17
C LYS A 180 19.12 11.61 1.98
N PHE A 181 19.72 10.82 1.10
CA PHE A 181 21.14 10.94 0.76
C PHE A 181 21.45 12.21 -0.04
N ALA A 182 20.58 12.60 -0.96
CA ALA A 182 20.72 13.84 -1.72
C ALA A 182 20.56 15.10 -0.85
N ASN A 183 19.74 15.05 0.21
CA ASN A 183 19.61 16.13 1.18
C ASN A 183 19.37 15.59 2.61
N PRO A 184 20.46 15.37 3.39
CA PRO A 184 20.36 14.82 4.74
C PRO A 184 19.54 15.66 5.71
N GLN A 185 19.41 16.97 5.48
CA GLN A 185 18.66 17.89 6.35
C GLN A 185 17.15 17.86 6.09
N ASP A 186 16.69 17.21 5.01
CA ASP A 186 15.27 17.10 4.73
C ASP A 186 14.62 16.04 5.63
N ALA A 187 13.79 16.49 6.57
CA ALA A 187 13.12 15.64 7.54
C ALA A 187 11.95 14.85 6.94
N ARG A 188 11.54 15.14 5.69
CA ARG A 188 10.46 14.41 5.01
C ARG A 188 10.87 13.00 4.59
N PHE A 189 12.18 12.74 4.51
CA PHE A 189 12.72 11.49 3.99
C PHE A 189 13.51 10.71 5.04
N SER A 190 13.53 9.38 4.89
CA SER A 190 14.28 8.46 5.75
C SER A 190 15.23 7.58 4.92
N ASP A 191 16.38 7.22 5.51
CA ASP A 191 17.30 6.19 5.02
C ASP A 191 17.19 4.89 5.84
N THR A 192 16.30 4.86 6.83
CA THR A 192 16.16 3.79 7.81
C THR A 192 14.73 3.24 7.81
N PHE A 193 14.59 1.93 7.63
CA PHE A 193 13.31 1.27 7.38
C PHE A 193 13.16 0.03 8.26
N LEU A 194 12.02 -0.05 8.95
CA LEU A 194 11.58 -1.23 9.67
C LEU A 194 10.41 -1.89 8.92
N ILE A 195 10.60 -3.15 8.54
CA ILE A 195 9.59 -3.95 7.84
C ILE A 195 9.14 -5.09 8.76
N VAL A 196 7.90 -5.00 9.24
CA VAL A 196 7.32 -5.98 10.16
C VAL A 196 6.40 -6.92 9.40
N THR A 197 6.59 -8.23 9.61
CA THR A 197 5.86 -9.29 8.90
C THR A 197 5.07 -10.18 9.86
N PRO A 198 4.01 -10.86 9.40
CA PRO A 198 3.22 -11.75 10.25
C PRO A 198 3.99 -13.02 10.70
N GLY A 199 5.04 -13.42 9.97
CA GLY A 199 5.77 -14.64 10.29
C GLY A 199 7.04 -14.79 9.47
N ILE A 200 7.90 -15.72 9.89
CA ILE A 200 9.24 -15.93 9.33
C ILE A 200 9.22 -16.23 7.83
N THR A 201 8.21 -16.95 7.34
CA THR A 201 8.09 -17.24 5.90
C THR A 201 7.92 -15.98 5.06
N ILE A 202 7.15 -14.99 5.54
CA ILE A 202 6.99 -13.72 4.83
C ILE A 202 8.27 -12.89 4.95
N ARG A 203 8.86 -12.84 6.15
CA ARG A 203 10.14 -12.17 6.41
C ARG A 203 11.20 -12.62 5.41
N ASP A 204 11.38 -13.93 5.26
CA ASP A 204 12.44 -14.48 4.42
C ASP A 204 12.19 -14.19 2.93
N ARG A 205 10.92 -14.18 2.49
CA ARG A 205 10.57 -13.76 1.12
C ARG A 205 10.79 -12.27 0.86
N LEU A 206 10.67 -11.42 1.87
CA LEU A 206 10.88 -9.98 1.72
C LEU A 206 12.35 -9.57 1.68
N ARG A 207 13.31 -10.52 1.81
CA ARG A 207 14.74 -10.25 1.60
C ARG A 207 15.06 -9.61 0.25
N VAL A 208 14.21 -9.80 -0.75
CA VAL A 208 14.29 -9.11 -2.05
C VAL A 208 14.25 -7.58 -1.95
N LEU A 209 13.87 -7.01 -0.80
CA LEU A 209 13.92 -5.57 -0.52
C LEU A 209 15.29 -5.08 -0.06
N LEU A 210 16.23 -5.98 0.25
CA LEU A 210 17.59 -5.65 0.64
C LEU A 210 18.43 -5.39 -0.62
N PRO A 211 19.01 -4.19 -0.82
CA PRO A 211 19.82 -3.84 -2.00
C PRO A 211 21.01 -4.78 -2.23
N ASN A 212 21.64 -5.24 -1.14
CA ASN A 212 22.76 -6.18 -1.16
C ASN A 212 22.36 -7.64 -1.48
N ASP A 213 21.06 -7.99 -1.47
CA ASP A 213 20.64 -9.35 -1.81
C ASP A 213 20.83 -9.61 -3.32
N PRO A 214 21.42 -10.74 -3.74
CA PRO A 214 21.60 -11.05 -5.16
C PRO A 214 20.29 -11.09 -5.95
N GLN A 215 19.17 -11.43 -5.29
CA GLN A 215 17.84 -11.55 -5.88
C GLN A 215 16.96 -10.33 -5.58
N ASN A 216 17.57 -9.17 -5.35
CA ASN A 216 16.83 -7.96 -5.02
C ASN A 216 15.91 -7.48 -6.15
N TYR A 217 14.79 -6.87 -5.77
CA TYR A 217 13.81 -6.35 -6.72
C TYR A 217 14.28 -5.11 -7.48
N TYR A 218 15.27 -4.36 -6.96
CA TYR A 218 15.80 -3.21 -7.67
C TYR A 218 16.42 -3.62 -9.01
N ARG A 219 17.22 -4.70 -9.04
CA ARG A 219 17.77 -5.30 -10.28
C ARG A 219 16.71 -6.10 -11.04
N GLN A 220 15.98 -6.98 -10.35
CA GLN A 220 15.03 -7.88 -11.03
C GLN A 220 13.91 -7.12 -11.74
N ARG A 221 13.47 -5.98 -11.20
CA ARG A 221 12.39 -5.15 -11.75
C ARG A 221 12.89 -3.88 -12.43
N ASP A 222 14.22 -3.70 -12.53
CA ASP A 222 14.83 -2.53 -13.14
C ASP A 222 14.27 -1.22 -12.54
N LEU A 223 14.37 -1.07 -11.23
CA LEU A 223 13.78 0.07 -10.52
C LEU A 223 14.69 1.28 -10.49
N LEU A 224 16.00 1.09 -10.67
CA LEU A 224 17.02 2.13 -10.55
C LEU A 224 18.17 1.86 -11.53
N PRO A 225 18.84 2.90 -12.04
CA PRO A 225 20.15 2.78 -12.64
C PRO A 225 21.16 2.17 -11.66
N GLN A 226 22.22 1.55 -12.19
CA GLN A 226 23.22 0.87 -11.38
C GLN A 226 23.90 1.78 -10.35
N GLU A 227 24.20 3.04 -10.72
CA GLU A 227 24.81 4.03 -9.83
C GLU A 227 23.98 4.31 -8.57
N TRP A 228 22.66 4.40 -8.73
CA TRP A 228 21.73 4.63 -7.62
C TRP A 228 21.49 3.38 -6.81
N LEU A 229 21.60 2.19 -7.40
CA LEU A 229 21.56 0.95 -6.65
C LEU A 229 22.75 0.85 -5.70
N ASP A 230 23.94 1.26 -6.14
CA ASP A 230 25.13 1.26 -5.31
C ASP A 230 25.00 2.24 -4.15
N GLU A 231 24.39 3.41 -4.40
CA GLU A 231 24.06 4.36 -3.35
C GLU A 231 23.01 3.83 -2.36
N LEU A 232 21.99 3.11 -2.86
CA LEU A 232 20.94 2.53 -2.03
C LEU A 232 21.46 1.48 -1.03
N ASN A 233 22.62 0.86 -1.27
CA ASN A 233 23.25 -0.06 -0.32
C ASN A 233 23.59 0.58 1.04
N LYS A 234 23.63 1.91 1.11
CA LYS A 234 23.83 2.66 2.37
C LYS A 234 22.58 2.67 3.27
N ALA A 235 21.41 2.32 2.74
CA ALA A 235 20.15 2.35 3.49
C ALA A 235 20.09 1.26 4.56
N ASN A 236 19.57 1.60 5.74
CA ASN A 236 19.41 0.69 6.85
C ASN A 236 18.03 0.03 6.79
N ILE A 237 17.97 -1.25 6.42
CA ILE A 237 16.70 -1.98 6.27
C ILE A 237 16.68 -3.18 7.22
N LEU A 238 15.75 -3.16 8.18
CA LEU A 238 15.50 -4.28 9.09
C LEU A 238 14.17 -4.96 8.75
N ILE A 239 14.23 -6.25 8.41
CA ILE A 239 13.04 -7.08 8.16
C ILE A 239 12.87 -8.06 9.33
N THR A 240 11.79 -7.90 10.09
CA THR A 240 11.49 -8.75 11.26
C THR A 240 10.05 -9.28 11.23
N ASN A 241 9.73 -10.24 12.09
CA ASN A 241 8.38 -10.72 12.31
C ASN A 241 7.80 -10.11 13.59
N PHE A 242 6.48 -9.87 13.66
CA PHE A 242 5.89 -9.16 14.79
C PHE A 242 6.08 -9.85 16.14
N HIS A 243 6.30 -11.17 16.14
CA HIS A 243 6.56 -11.93 17.37
C HIS A 243 7.85 -11.47 18.08
N THR A 244 8.76 -10.75 17.41
CA THR A 244 9.94 -10.16 18.07
C THR A 244 9.61 -9.00 19.00
N PHE A 245 8.43 -8.40 18.86
CA PHE A 245 7.93 -7.34 19.75
C PHE A 245 7.08 -7.87 20.89
N LEU A 246 6.82 -9.18 20.94
CA LEU A 246 6.14 -9.78 22.09
C LEU A 246 7.09 -9.79 23.27
N PHE A 247 6.55 -9.45 24.44
CA PHE A 247 7.29 -9.51 25.70
C PHE A 247 7.93 -10.89 25.85
N ARG A 248 9.24 -10.92 26.11
CA ARG A 248 9.95 -12.18 26.39
C ARG A 248 10.05 -12.35 27.89
N GLU A 249 9.68 -13.52 28.37
CA GLU A 249 9.91 -13.86 29.77
C GLU A 249 11.41 -14.12 30.01
N LYS A 250 12.03 -13.33 30.88
CA LYS A 250 13.37 -13.64 31.39
C LYS A 250 13.27 -14.70 32.50
N GLY A 251 13.84 -15.88 32.25
CA GLY A 251 14.09 -16.93 33.26
C GLY A 251 13.10 -18.09 33.27
N ASN A 252 13.61 -19.29 33.54
CA ASN A 252 12.81 -20.52 33.78
C ASN A 252 12.18 -20.48 35.18
N VAL A 253 11.22 -19.58 35.40
CA VAL A 253 10.43 -19.57 36.64
C VAL A 253 9.17 -20.39 36.42
N SER A 254 8.95 -21.42 37.25
CA SER A 254 7.75 -22.27 37.17
C SER A 254 6.46 -21.43 37.29
N ARG A 255 5.40 -21.88 36.61
CA ARG A 255 4.10 -21.19 36.57
C ARG A 255 3.52 -20.90 37.97
N LEU A 256 3.81 -21.76 38.94
CA LEU A 256 3.36 -21.63 40.33
C LEU A 256 4.09 -20.49 41.06
N ASN A 257 5.41 -20.39 40.91
CA ASN A 257 6.21 -19.33 41.53
C ASN A 257 5.86 -17.96 40.93
N LYS A 258 5.47 -17.90 39.65
CA LYS A 258 5.00 -16.66 39.00
C LYS A 258 3.70 -16.14 39.61
N GLN A 259 2.72 -17.00 39.89
CA GLN A 259 1.45 -16.58 40.51
C GLN A 259 1.66 -16.03 41.93
N ILE A 260 2.60 -16.63 42.67
CA ILE A 260 2.93 -16.21 44.04
C ILE A 260 3.66 -14.86 44.03
N LEU A 261 4.57 -14.63 43.08
CA LEU A 261 5.38 -13.40 42.99
C LEU A 261 4.62 -12.23 42.36
N THR A 262 3.65 -12.48 41.48
CA THR A 262 2.97 -11.40 40.74
C THR A 262 1.86 -10.71 41.52
N GLN A 263 1.23 -11.33 42.55
CA GLN A 263 0.20 -10.72 43.44
C GLN A 263 -0.67 -9.59 42.80
N GLY A 264 -1.13 -9.75 41.56
CA GLY A 264 -1.94 -8.75 40.86
C GLY A 264 -1.21 -7.50 40.30
N ARG A 265 0.13 -7.45 40.31
CA ARG A 265 0.97 -6.43 39.69
C ARG A 265 1.57 -6.90 38.35
N PRO A 266 1.92 -5.99 37.42
CA PRO A 266 2.60 -6.34 36.18
C PRO A 266 3.90 -7.12 36.48
N SER A 267 4.10 -8.21 35.74
CA SER A 267 5.20 -9.14 35.98
C SER A 267 6.56 -8.44 35.79
N PRO A 268 7.46 -8.47 36.79
CA PRO A 268 8.80 -7.89 36.67
C PRO A 268 9.72 -8.68 35.72
N PHE A 269 9.21 -9.76 35.11
CA PHE A 269 9.95 -10.66 34.22
C PHE A 269 9.57 -10.52 32.75
N THR A 270 8.71 -9.56 32.41
CA THR A 270 8.28 -9.25 31.03
C THR A 270 8.90 -7.94 30.57
N GLU A 271 9.78 -8.01 29.57
CA GLU A 271 10.33 -6.89 28.78
C GLU A 271 10.01 -7.09 27.29
#